data_AF-A0A9E7FCH6-F1
#
_entry.id   AF-A0A9E7FCH6-F1
#
_cell.length_a   1.000
_cell.length_b   1.000
_cell.length_c   1.000
_cell.angle_alpha   90.00
_cell.angle_beta   90.00
_cell.angle_gamma   90.00
#
_symmetry.space_group_name_H-M   'P 1'
#
loop_
_entity.id
_entity.type
_entity.pdbx_description
1 polymer ?
#
loop_
_entity_poly.entity_id
_entity_poly.type
_entity_poly.pdbx_seq_one_letter_code
_entity_poly.pdbx_strand_id
1 'polypeptide(L)'
;MARPTSPLLLLCVIVVAQLLAPAGAAKFACNARGGAARCQSLLGYTPRNATTLASVMSLFQVRSFRSLLAANGLPLSTPPSRPVPAGATVRVRFACACSAGHGASMHRPFYKVAPGETLDGIARGVFAGFVTHQEIAVANNISDPALVRAGQELHIPLPCSCDEVAGAGVVHYAHLVAAGSSVSGIAAEFGTAEETLMSSNGIRDPKSLQAGQVLDVPLRACSSSISDASIDRGLHVPNGSYILTANNCVLCSCGSSTWQLECHPAKGLSSSACPAATCGDLALGNSSSNTDCGSKTCVYAGYTNATTTTASFNILTNLTTQSLCDAAGAPMPQPSAGFDLRSGVQWAYLAVLSVCFNMALVGVVL
;
A
#
# COMPACT_ATOMS: atom_id res chain seq x y z
N MET A 1 -38.64 -36.83 29.82
CA MET A 1 -37.20 -36.98 30.13
C MET A 1 -36.43 -35.91 29.37
N ALA A 2 -36.12 -34.79 30.02
CA ALA A 2 -35.32 -33.72 29.43
C ALA A 2 -33.84 -34.06 29.62
N ARG A 3 -33.07 -34.10 28.53
CA ARG A 3 -31.62 -34.29 28.59
C ARG A 3 -30.97 -33.05 29.20
N PRO A 4 -30.06 -33.18 30.18
CA PRO A 4 -29.34 -32.04 30.73
C PRO A 4 -28.37 -31.51 29.67
N THR A 5 -28.49 -30.23 29.33
CA THR A 5 -27.52 -29.50 28.52
C THR A 5 -26.22 -29.37 29.34
N SER A 6 -25.12 -29.88 28.77
CA SER A 6 -23.81 -29.90 29.43
C SER A 6 -23.31 -28.46 29.65
N PRO A 7 -23.01 -28.04 30.90
CA PRO A 7 -22.52 -26.69 31.19
C PRO A 7 -21.15 -26.41 30.55
N LEU A 8 -20.40 -27.44 30.15
CA LEU A 8 -19.14 -27.29 29.41
C LEU A 8 -19.33 -26.71 28.01
N LEU A 9 -20.45 -27.02 27.33
CA LEU A 9 -20.69 -26.53 25.96
C LEU A 9 -21.04 -25.04 25.99
N LEU A 10 -21.77 -24.60 27.03
CA LEU A 10 -22.12 -23.20 27.24
C LEU A 10 -20.87 -22.39 27.62
N LEU A 11 -19.99 -22.95 28.46
CA LEU A 11 -18.73 -22.32 28.84
C LEU A 11 -17.78 -22.15 27.63
N CYS A 12 -17.68 -23.16 26.76
CA CYS A 12 -16.89 -23.04 25.52
C CYS A 12 -17.43 -21.97 24.57
N VAL A 13 -18.76 -21.84 24.43
CA VAL A 13 -19.36 -20.78 23.59
C VAL A 13 -19.13 -19.39 24.19
N ILE A 14 -19.18 -19.26 25.53
CA ILE A 14 -18.90 -18.00 26.23
C ILE A 14 -17.41 -17.62 26.13
N VAL A 15 -16.49 -18.58 26.24
CA VAL A 15 -15.04 -18.34 26.11
C VAL A 15 -14.65 -18.01 24.66
N VAL A 16 -15.27 -18.65 23.65
CA VAL A 16 -15.06 -18.31 22.23
C VAL A 16 -15.65 -16.94 21.88
N ALA A 17 -16.78 -16.55 22.50
CA ALA A 17 -17.36 -15.22 22.32
C ALA A 17 -16.53 -14.10 22.98
N GLN A 18 -15.78 -14.40 24.05
CA GLN A 18 -14.91 -13.43 24.73
C GLN A 18 -13.52 -13.23 24.08
N LEU A 19 -13.14 -14.08 23.13
CA LEU A 19 -11.92 -13.90 22.32
C LEU A 19 -12.12 -12.96 21.12
N LEU A 20 -13.35 -12.55 20.83
CA LEU A 20 -13.66 -11.48 19.89
C LEU A 20 -13.88 -10.19 20.69
N ALA A 21 -12.78 -9.62 21.22
CA ALA A 21 -12.80 -8.21 21.55
C ALA A 21 -13.31 -7.45 20.32
N PRO A 22 -14.26 -6.51 20.45
CA PRO A 22 -14.62 -5.66 19.34
C PRO A 22 -13.35 -4.90 18.95
N ALA A 23 -12.73 -5.29 17.84
CA ALA A 23 -11.64 -4.55 17.24
C ALA A 23 -12.12 -3.10 17.13
N GLY A 24 -11.48 -2.22 17.90
CA GLY A 24 -11.80 -0.81 17.92
C GLY A 24 -11.72 -0.26 16.50
N ALA A 25 -12.68 0.57 16.14
CA ALA A 25 -12.73 1.29 14.87
C ALA A 25 -11.36 1.87 14.51
N ALA A 26 -10.76 1.43 13.40
CA ALA A 26 -9.49 1.97 12.94
C ALA A 26 -9.73 3.20 12.07
N LYS A 27 -10.22 4.28 12.67
CA LYS A 27 -10.25 5.58 11.98
C LYS A 27 -8.85 6.17 12.04
N PHE A 28 -8.14 6.14 10.92
CA PHE A 28 -6.84 6.79 10.83
C PHE A 28 -7.05 8.29 10.97
N ALA A 29 -6.33 8.91 11.90
CA ALA A 29 -6.36 10.36 12.06
C ALA A 29 -5.87 11.00 10.76
N CYS A 30 -6.62 11.98 10.27
CA CYS A 30 -6.17 12.79 9.15
C CYS A 30 -6.59 14.24 9.31
N ASN A 31 -5.59 15.10 9.40
CA ASN A 31 -5.72 16.53 9.63
C ASN A 31 -5.35 17.37 8.41
N ALA A 32 -4.84 16.76 7.34
CA ALA A 32 -4.53 17.41 6.08
C ALA A 32 -5.72 18.20 5.52
N ARG A 33 -5.46 19.41 5.00
CA ARG A 33 -6.48 20.35 4.52
C ARG A 33 -6.20 20.81 3.09
N GLY A 34 -7.23 21.35 2.43
CA GLY A 34 -7.10 21.94 1.10
C GLY A 34 -6.58 20.94 0.06
N GLY A 35 -5.53 21.33 -0.68
CA GLY A 35 -4.91 20.46 -1.70
C GLY A 35 -4.26 19.18 -1.14
N ALA A 36 -3.84 19.18 0.12
CA ALA A 36 -3.22 18.04 0.79
C ALA A 36 -4.24 17.06 1.41
N ALA A 37 -5.53 17.44 1.46
CA ALA A 37 -6.59 16.57 2.00
C ALA A 37 -6.90 15.34 1.11
N ARG A 38 -6.18 15.18 -0.01
CA ARG A 38 -6.33 14.05 -0.93
C ARG A 38 -4.96 13.50 -1.28
N CYS A 39 -4.83 12.19 -1.21
CA CYS A 39 -3.58 11.49 -1.48
C CYS A 39 -3.86 10.06 -1.98
N GLN A 40 -2.79 9.27 -2.15
CA GLN A 40 -2.89 7.83 -2.39
C GLN A 40 -2.43 7.09 -1.14
N SER A 41 -3.22 6.12 -0.70
CA SER A 41 -2.89 5.24 0.43
C SER A 41 -2.85 3.79 -0.03
N LEU A 42 -2.35 2.91 0.83
CA LEU A 42 -2.26 1.47 0.59
C LEU A 42 -3.00 0.70 1.67
N LEU A 43 -3.51 -0.47 1.33
CA LEU A 43 -3.94 -1.48 2.30
C LEU A 43 -3.38 -2.84 1.96
N GLY A 44 -3.16 -3.69 2.96
CA GLY A 44 -2.69 -5.06 2.79
C GLY A 44 -3.82 -6.07 2.84
N TYR A 45 -4.49 -6.32 1.72
CA TYR A 45 -5.62 -7.25 1.69
C TYR A 45 -5.16 -8.70 1.74
N THR A 46 -5.64 -9.45 2.72
CA THR A 46 -5.32 -10.87 2.89
C THR A 46 -6.60 -11.69 2.73
N PRO A 47 -6.80 -12.38 1.59
CA PRO A 47 -8.02 -13.12 1.33
C PRO A 47 -8.08 -14.39 2.18
N ARG A 48 -9.27 -14.70 2.71
CA ARG A 48 -9.52 -15.92 3.50
C ARG A 48 -9.45 -17.20 2.65
N ASN A 49 -9.87 -17.09 1.39
CA ASN A 49 -9.90 -18.19 0.43
C ASN A 49 -8.99 -17.85 -0.76
N ALA A 50 -8.49 -18.88 -1.45
CA ALA A 50 -7.73 -18.67 -2.68
C ALA A 50 -8.55 -17.89 -3.71
N THR A 51 -7.91 -16.94 -4.38
CA THR A 51 -8.54 -16.03 -5.34
C THR A 51 -7.58 -15.68 -6.48
N THR A 52 -7.85 -14.63 -7.26
CA THR A 52 -6.96 -14.12 -8.32
C THR A 52 -6.74 -12.62 -8.17
N LEU A 53 -5.69 -12.09 -8.82
CA LEU A 53 -5.48 -10.64 -8.87
C LEU A 53 -6.66 -9.90 -9.53
N ALA A 54 -7.32 -10.51 -10.52
CA ALA A 54 -8.53 -9.96 -11.15
C ALA A 54 -9.69 -9.82 -10.16
N SER A 55 -9.90 -10.83 -9.30
CA SER A 55 -10.94 -10.79 -8.27
C SER A 55 -10.66 -9.72 -7.22
N VAL A 56 -9.39 -9.56 -6.79
CA VAL A 56 -8.99 -8.47 -5.88
C VAL A 56 -9.19 -7.10 -6.54
N MET A 57 -8.78 -6.94 -7.80
CA MET A 57 -9.02 -5.71 -8.57
C MET A 57 -10.51 -5.37 -8.63
N SER A 58 -11.37 -6.36 -8.88
CA SER A 58 -12.82 -6.20 -8.94
C SER A 58 -13.42 -5.84 -7.58
N LEU A 59 -13.02 -6.51 -6.51
CA LEU A 59 -13.52 -6.27 -5.15
C LEU A 59 -13.24 -4.82 -4.70
N PHE A 60 -12.01 -4.34 -4.90
CA PHE A 60 -11.62 -2.98 -4.54
C PHE A 60 -11.93 -1.95 -5.62
N GLN A 61 -12.48 -2.40 -6.76
CA GLN A 61 -12.76 -1.58 -7.95
C GLN A 61 -11.56 -0.73 -8.38
N VAL A 62 -10.37 -1.32 -8.36
CA VAL A 62 -9.13 -0.67 -8.79
C VAL A 62 -9.21 -0.42 -10.31
N ARG A 63 -9.07 0.83 -10.74
CA ARG A 63 -9.30 1.23 -12.15
C ARG A 63 -8.26 0.68 -13.12
N SER A 64 -7.03 0.46 -12.66
CA SER A 64 -5.92 0.01 -13.49
C SER A 64 -5.34 -1.26 -12.92
N PHE A 65 -5.36 -2.35 -13.71
CA PHE A 65 -4.70 -3.58 -13.30
C PHE A 65 -3.20 -3.36 -13.08
N ARG A 66 -2.58 -2.48 -13.87
CA ARG A 66 -1.16 -2.13 -13.74
C ARG A 66 -0.85 -1.44 -12.40
N SER A 67 -1.77 -0.65 -11.85
CA SER A 67 -1.54 -0.04 -10.52
C SER A 67 -1.57 -1.09 -9.40
N LEU A 68 -2.37 -2.15 -9.56
CA LEU A 68 -2.35 -3.28 -8.63
C LEU A 68 -1.01 -4.04 -8.72
N LEU A 69 -0.51 -4.32 -9.93
CA LEU A 69 0.81 -4.92 -10.11
C LEU A 69 1.92 -4.06 -9.50
N ALA A 70 1.86 -2.74 -9.75
CA ALA A 70 2.85 -1.77 -9.29
C ALA A 70 2.95 -1.67 -7.76
N ALA A 71 1.80 -1.69 -7.07
CA ALA A 71 1.75 -1.71 -5.61
C ALA A 71 2.35 -2.99 -5.00
N ASN A 72 2.48 -4.07 -5.78
CA ASN A 72 3.00 -5.36 -5.34
C ASN A 72 4.38 -5.70 -5.95
N GLY A 73 5.01 -4.77 -6.68
CA GLY A 73 6.29 -5.02 -7.34
C GLY A 73 6.25 -6.16 -8.37
N LEU A 74 5.08 -6.47 -8.93
CA LEU A 74 4.90 -7.56 -9.88
C LEU A 74 5.25 -7.11 -11.31
N PRO A 75 5.83 -7.98 -12.16
CA PRO A 75 6.08 -7.64 -13.56
C PRO A 75 4.80 -7.24 -14.30
N LEU A 76 4.89 -6.25 -15.20
CA LEU A 76 3.74 -5.77 -16.00
C LEU A 76 3.15 -6.83 -16.96
N SER A 77 3.88 -7.92 -17.22
CA SER A 77 3.42 -9.08 -17.98
C SER A 77 2.57 -10.06 -17.15
N THR A 78 2.44 -9.86 -15.84
CA THR A 78 1.66 -10.74 -14.96
C THR A 78 0.19 -10.77 -15.40
N PRO A 79 -0.43 -11.94 -15.60
CA PRO A 79 -1.82 -12.01 -16.05
C PRO A 79 -2.81 -11.75 -14.90
N PRO A 80 -4.02 -11.22 -15.18
CA PRO A 80 -5.07 -11.05 -14.18
C PRO A 80 -5.51 -12.35 -13.49
N SER A 81 -5.39 -13.49 -14.16
CA SER A 81 -5.70 -14.82 -13.63
C SER A 81 -4.65 -15.36 -12.64
N ARG A 82 -3.56 -14.63 -12.38
CA ARG A 82 -2.53 -15.03 -11.42
C ARG A 82 -3.19 -15.37 -10.07
N PRO A 83 -3.03 -16.61 -9.56
CA PRO A 83 -3.65 -17.03 -8.31
C PRO A 83 -3.02 -16.29 -7.13
N VAL A 84 -3.87 -15.97 -6.15
CA VAL A 84 -3.51 -15.42 -4.85
C VAL A 84 -3.93 -16.46 -3.81
N PRO A 85 -2.98 -17.15 -3.15
CA PRO A 85 -3.29 -18.11 -2.10
C PRO A 85 -4.05 -17.48 -0.94
N ALA A 86 -4.83 -18.28 -0.22
CA ALA A 86 -5.39 -17.87 1.06
C ALA A 86 -4.25 -17.45 2.01
N GLY A 87 -4.42 -16.34 2.73
CA GLY A 87 -3.39 -15.82 3.63
C GLY A 87 -2.27 -15.02 2.96
N ALA A 88 -2.20 -14.96 1.63
CA ALA A 88 -1.22 -14.13 0.93
C ALA A 88 -1.70 -12.67 0.85
N THR A 89 -0.87 -11.72 1.31
CA THR A 89 -1.22 -10.29 1.27
C THR A 89 -1.04 -9.69 -0.12
N VAL A 90 -2.05 -8.98 -0.59
CA VAL A 90 -2.03 -8.16 -1.81
C VAL A 90 -2.18 -6.69 -1.41
N ARG A 91 -1.18 -5.88 -1.76
CA ARG A 91 -1.22 -4.43 -1.56
C ARG A 91 -2.16 -3.79 -2.57
N VAL A 92 -3.15 -3.06 -2.08
CA VAL A 92 -4.13 -2.35 -2.92
C VAL A 92 -3.96 -0.86 -2.70
N ARG A 93 -3.67 -0.13 -3.79
CA ARG A 93 -3.59 1.33 -3.79
C ARG A 93 -4.96 1.93 -4.09
N PHE A 94 -5.34 2.95 -3.33
CA PHE A 94 -6.60 3.65 -3.51
C PHE A 94 -6.46 5.15 -3.15
N ALA A 95 -7.39 5.95 -3.66
CA ALA A 95 -7.46 7.37 -3.35
C ALA A 95 -8.04 7.57 -1.95
N CYS A 96 -7.35 8.35 -1.13
CA CYS A 96 -7.80 8.76 0.20
C CYS A 96 -8.30 10.20 0.18
N ALA A 97 -9.32 10.49 0.99
CA ALA A 97 -9.75 11.84 1.27
C ALA A 97 -9.93 12.05 2.78
N CYS A 98 -9.42 13.17 3.27
CA CYS A 98 -9.49 13.53 4.68
C CYS A 98 -10.67 14.46 4.93
N SER A 99 -11.48 14.09 5.93
CA SER A 99 -12.66 14.86 6.34
C SER A 99 -12.97 14.60 7.80
N ALA A 100 -13.39 15.64 8.53
CA ALA A 100 -13.78 15.54 9.94
C ALA A 100 -12.75 14.83 10.85
N GLY A 101 -11.45 15.07 10.61
CA GLY A 101 -10.36 14.53 11.43
C GLY A 101 -9.94 13.09 11.10
N HIS A 102 -10.52 12.47 10.07
CA HIS A 102 -10.21 11.12 9.67
C HIS A 102 -10.08 10.99 8.15
N GLY A 103 -9.31 10.03 7.67
CA GLY A 103 -9.25 9.70 6.24
C GLY A 103 -10.07 8.45 5.91
N ALA A 104 -10.76 8.52 4.77
CA ALA A 104 -11.49 7.39 4.21
C ALA A 104 -11.26 7.28 2.69
N SER A 105 -11.38 6.07 2.16
CA SER A 105 -11.29 5.85 0.72
C SER A 105 -12.34 6.67 -0.04
N MET A 106 -11.90 7.27 -1.13
CA MET A 106 -12.69 8.23 -1.88
C MET A 106 -13.43 7.53 -3.02
N HIS A 107 -14.77 7.58 -3.01
CA HIS A 107 -15.69 7.02 -4.02
C HIS A 107 -15.68 5.49 -4.19
N ARG A 108 -14.70 4.76 -3.70
CA ARG A 108 -14.54 3.32 -3.95
C ARG A 108 -13.87 2.62 -2.77
N PRO A 109 -14.14 1.32 -2.56
CA PRO A 109 -15.06 0.49 -3.33
C PRO A 109 -16.53 0.71 -2.94
N PHE A 110 -17.42 0.41 -3.89
CA PHE A 110 -18.83 0.13 -3.58
C PHE A 110 -19.05 -1.37 -3.55
N TYR A 111 -19.83 -1.87 -2.60
CA TYR A 111 -20.14 -3.28 -2.47
C TYR A 111 -21.65 -3.49 -2.62
N LYS A 112 -22.04 -4.41 -3.51
CA LYS A 112 -23.43 -4.76 -3.72
C LYS A 112 -23.78 -5.95 -2.83
N VAL A 113 -24.68 -5.73 -1.88
CA VAL A 113 -25.06 -6.71 -0.86
C VAL A 113 -25.69 -7.95 -1.51
N ALA A 114 -25.13 -9.12 -1.24
CA ALA A 114 -25.70 -10.40 -1.66
C ALA A 114 -26.85 -10.85 -0.73
N PRO A 115 -27.73 -11.75 -1.18
CA PRO A 115 -28.81 -12.28 -0.34
C PRO A 115 -28.29 -12.89 0.97
N GLY A 116 -28.83 -12.42 2.10
CA GLY A 116 -28.50 -12.93 3.43
C GLY A 116 -27.24 -12.34 4.08
N GLU A 117 -26.53 -11.42 3.43
CA GLU A 117 -25.37 -10.76 4.04
C GLU A 117 -25.77 -9.70 5.07
N THR A 118 -24.91 -9.53 6.08
CA THR A 118 -25.01 -8.47 7.08
C THR A 118 -23.84 -7.50 6.94
N LEU A 119 -23.96 -6.28 7.47
CA LEU A 119 -22.85 -5.32 7.47
C LEU A 119 -21.60 -5.87 8.15
N ASP A 120 -21.77 -6.67 9.20
CA ASP A 120 -20.67 -7.29 9.92
C ASP A 120 -19.97 -8.39 9.10
N GLY A 121 -20.76 -9.22 8.41
CA GLY A 121 -20.23 -10.21 7.46
C GLY A 121 -19.47 -9.57 6.32
N ILE A 122 -19.94 -8.44 5.79
CA ILE A 122 -19.24 -7.66 4.77
C ILE A 122 -17.95 -7.08 5.32
N ALA A 123 -18.01 -6.40 6.46
CA ALA A 123 -16.85 -5.80 7.13
C ALA A 123 -15.74 -6.82 7.40
N ARG A 124 -16.03 -7.88 8.15
CA ARG A 124 -15.03 -8.86 8.63
C ARG A 124 -14.75 -9.96 7.62
N GLY A 125 -15.76 -10.40 6.88
CA GLY A 125 -15.67 -11.51 5.93
C GLY A 125 -15.10 -11.07 4.58
N VAL A 126 -15.68 -10.02 3.98
CA VAL A 126 -15.32 -9.56 2.63
C VAL A 126 -14.13 -8.60 2.67
N PHE A 127 -14.17 -7.59 3.54
CA PHE A 127 -13.12 -6.57 3.65
C PHE A 127 -12.10 -6.85 4.78
N ALA A 128 -11.99 -8.11 5.21
CA ALA A 128 -10.99 -8.60 6.16
C ALA A 128 -10.92 -7.84 7.51
N GLY A 129 -11.95 -7.07 7.86
CA GLY A 129 -11.99 -6.27 9.10
C GLY A 129 -11.34 -4.89 8.98
N PHE A 130 -11.02 -4.41 7.77
CA PHE A 130 -10.50 -3.04 7.58
C PHE A 130 -11.48 -1.94 8.00
N VAL A 131 -12.77 -2.25 8.00
CA VAL A 131 -13.85 -1.37 8.44
C VAL A 131 -14.75 -2.14 9.40
N THR A 132 -15.47 -1.42 10.24
CA THR A 132 -16.52 -1.95 11.12
C THR A 132 -17.90 -1.78 10.49
N HIS A 133 -18.87 -2.57 10.95
CA HIS A 133 -20.25 -2.42 10.47
C HIS A 133 -20.83 -1.03 10.79
N GLN A 134 -20.42 -0.41 11.90
CA GLN A 134 -20.83 0.95 12.27
C GLN A 134 -20.27 1.98 11.29
N GLU A 135 -19.00 1.84 10.86
CA GLU A 135 -18.41 2.75 9.88
C GLU A 135 -19.10 2.62 8.52
N ILE A 136 -19.41 1.38 8.09
CA ILE A 136 -20.21 1.17 6.88
C ILE A 136 -21.59 1.82 7.06
N ALA A 137 -22.26 1.62 8.18
CA ALA A 137 -23.58 2.19 8.43
C ALA A 137 -23.57 3.73 8.37
N VAL A 138 -22.62 4.37 9.07
CA VAL A 138 -22.44 5.83 9.08
C VAL A 138 -22.12 6.36 7.69
N ALA A 139 -21.19 5.73 6.96
CA ALA A 139 -20.81 6.17 5.61
C ALA A 139 -21.95 6.06 4.58
N ASN A 140 -22.97 5.25 4.88
CA ASN A 140 -24.12 5.00 4.01
C ASN A 140 -25.45 5.54 4.57
N ASN A 141 -25.41 6.36 5.63
CA ASN A 141 -26.60 6.90 6.30
C ASN A 141 -27.63 5.81 6.71
N ILE A 142 -27.15 4.67 7.19
CA ILE A 142 -27.98 3.55 7.64
C ILE A 142 -28.20 3.67 9.14
N SER A 143 -29.42 3.99 9.55
CA SER A 143 -29.78 4.14 10.97
C SER A 143 -29.88 2.81 11.71
N ASP A 144 -30.35 1.76 11.03
CA ASP A 144 -30.47 0.41 11.59
C ASP A 144 -29.63 -0.59 10.74
N PRO A 145 -28.46 -1.01 11.26
CA PRO A 145 -27.60 -2.01 10.62
C PRO A 145 -28.27 -3.35 10.27
N ALA A 146 -29.38 -3.69 10.91
CA ALA A 146 -30.11 -4.93 10.65
C ALA A 146 -30.99 -4.87 9.39
N LEU A 147 -31.23 -3.67 8.82
CA LEU A 147 -32.16 -3.46 7.71
C LEU A 147 -31.50 -3.41 6.32
N VAL A 148 -30.27 -3.88 6.19
CA VAL A 148 -29.58 -3.91 4.90
C VAL A 148 -30.21 -4.94 3.98
N ARG A 149 -30.50 -4.53 2.74
CA ARG A 149 -31.23 -5.35 1.76
C ARG A 149 -30.30 -5.88 0.67
N ALA A 150 -30.60 -7.08 0.19
CA ALA A 150 -29.96 -7.63 -1.00
C ALA A 150 -30.08 -6.66 -2.17
N GLY A 151 -28.99 -6.48 -2.92
CA GLY A 151 -28.89 -5.56 -4.06
C GLY A 151 -28.56 -4.11 -3.69
N GLN A 152 -28.60 -3.74 -2.41
CA GLN A 152 -28.18 -2.41 -1.97
C GLN A 152 -26.68 -2.21 -2.23
N GLU A 153 -26.30 -1.03 -2.74
CA GLU A 153 -24.90 -0.64 -2.90
C GLU A 153 -24.43 0.14 -1.67
N LEU A 154 -23.29 -0.29 -1.11
CA LEU A 154 -22.68 0.30 0.08
C LEU A 154 -21.31 0.88 -0.26
N HIS A 155 -21.08 2.14 0.05
CA HIS A 155 -19.75 2.71 0.08
C HIS A 155 -18.96 2.11 1.23
N ILE A 156 -17.76 1.60 0.96
CA ILE A 156 -16.89 0.99 1.97
C ILE A 156 -15.79 2.00 2.31
N PRO A 157 -15.82 2.64 3.50
CA PRO A 157 -14.90 3.72 3.86
C PRO A 157 -13.57 3.16 4.39
N LEU A 158 -12.72 2.64 3.51
CA LEU A 158 -11.45 2.03 3.92
C LEU A 158 -10.56 3.05 4.63
N PRO A 159 -9.90 2.69 5.75
CA PRO A 159 -9.15 3.63 6.55
C PRO A 159 -7.86 4.06 5.84
N CYS A 160 -7.55 5.34 5.91
CA CYS A 160 -6.38 5.93 5.28
C CYS A 160 -6.04 7.29 5.91
N SER A 161 -4.87 7.83 5.59
CA SER A 161 -4.51 9.20 5.93
C SER A 161 -3.61 9.81 4.86
N CYS A 162 -3.52 11.13 4.88
CA CYS A 162 -2.68 11.97 4.03
C CYS A 162 -1.76 12.86 4.86
N ASP A 163 -1.67 12.62 6.16
CA ASP A 163 -0.85 13.41 7.07
C ASP A 163 0.64 13.14 6.82
N GLU A 164 1.47 14.17 6.96
CA GLU A 164 2.90 13.95 7.03
C GLU A 164 3.26 13.37 8.39
N VAL A 165 4.28 12.52 8.42
CA VAL A 165 4.78 11.93 9.66
C VAL A 165 6.21 12.40 9.87
N ALA A 166 6.43 13.09 10.99
CA ALA A 166 7.70 13.74 11.31
C ALA A 166 8.19 14.72 10.22
N GLY A 167 7.26 15.43 9.56
CA GLY A 167 7.57 16.41 8.51
C GLY A 167 8.02 15.80 7.17
N ALA A 168 7.80 14.49 6.98
CA ALA A 168 8.08 13.80 5.74
C ALA A 168 6.78 13.24 5.12
N GLY A 169 6.69 13.33 3.79
CA GLY A 169 5.65 12.65 3.02
C GLY A 169 5.82 11.14 3.11
N VAL A 170 4.74 10.45 3.49
CA VAL A 170 4.69 9.00 3.67
C VAL A 170 3.56 8.39 2.85
N VAL A 171 3.59 7.06 2.70
CA VAL A 171 2.40 6.32 2.26
C VAL A 171 1.80 5.60 3.45
N HIS A 172 0.63 6.04 3.88
CA HIS A 172 -0.15 5.35 4.91
C HIS A 172 -0.59 3.98 4.41
N TYR A 173 -0.18 2.94 5.13
CA TYR A 173 -0.48 1.55 4.83
C TYR A 173 -1.35 0.95 5.92
N ALA A 174 -2.59 0.61 5.58
CA ALA A 174 -3.47 -0.12 6.47
C ALA A 174 -3.01 -1.59 6.56
N HIS A 175 -2.42 -1.95 7.70
CA HIS A 175 -1.88 -3.27 7.99
C HIS A 175 -2.79 -4.01 8.98
N LEU A 176 -3.25 -5.21 8.60
CA LEU A 176 -3.98 -6.09 9.51
C LEU A 176 -2.98 -6.92 10.33
N VAL A 177 -3.02 -6.76 11.64
CA VAL A 177 -2.10 -7.43 12.57
C VAL A 177 -2.36 -8.94 12.58
N ALA A 178 -1.33 -9.73 12.24
CA ALA A 178 -1.41 -11.18 12.31
C ALA A 178 -1.33 -11.70 13.75
N ALA A 179 -1.79 -12.93 13.97
CA ALA A 179 -1.64 -13.58 15.27
C ALA A 179 -0.14 -13.76 15.60
N GLY A 180 0.25 -13.37 16.81
CA GLY A 180 1.64 -13.46 17.28
C GLY A 180 2.55 -12.30 16.83
N SER A 181 2.03 -11.32 16.08
CA SER A 181 2.78 -10.10 15.75
C SER A 181 3.11 -9.27 16.99
N SER A 182 4.18 -8.49 16.90
CA SER A 182 4.58 -7.48 17.88
C SER A 182 4.75 -6.13 17.19
N VAL A 183 4.66 -5.03 17.94
CA VAL A 183 4.86 -3.68 17.38
C VAL A 183 6.27 -3.55 16.79
N SER A 184 7.29 -4.01 17.51
CA SER A 184 8.68 -4.01 17.05
C SER A 184 8.90 -4.86 15.79
N GLY A 185 8.26 -6.03 15.70
CA GLY A 185 8.31 -6.89 14.52
C GLY A 185 7.69 -6.24 13.28
N ILE A 186 6.51 -5.62 13.42
CA ILE A 186 5.85 -4.88 12.34
C ILE A 186 6.68 -3.66 11.93
N ALA A 187 7.20 -2.92 12.91
CA ALA A 187 8.04 -1.75 12.65
C ALA A 187 9.29 -2.12 11.84
N ALA A 188 9.96 -3.22 12.21
CA ALA A 188 11.10 -3.75 11.48
C ALA A 188 10.73 -4.23 10.07
N GLU A 189 9.60 -4.93 9.90
CA GLU A 189 9.12 -5.40 8.59
C GLU A 189 8.94 -4.25 7.60
N PHE A 190 8.37 -3.13 8.05
CA PHE A 190 8.07 -1.98 7.20
C PHE A 190 9.12 -0.87 7.21
N GLY A 191 10.21 -1.05 7.96
CA GLY A 191 11.29 -0.06 8.07
C GLY A 191 10.83 1.27 8.70
N THR A 192 9.92 1.20 9.68
CA THR A 192 9.47 2.34 10.48
C THR A 192 9.97 2.23 11.92
N ALA A 193 9.93 3.33 12.68
CA ALA A 193 10.29 3.31 14.09
C ALA A 193 9.10 2.83 14.93
N GLU A 194 9.38 2.04 15.98
CA GLU A 194 8.34 1.53 16.89
C GLU A 194 7.54 2.68 17.53
N GLU A 195 8.21 3.73 17.98
CA GLU A 195 7.58 4.94 18.54
C GLU A 195 6.68 5.65 17.51
N THR A 196 7.11 5.75 16.25
CA THR A 196 6.29 6.31 15.18
C THR A 196 5.05 5.46 14.95
N LEU A 197 5.21 4.13 14.88
CA LEU A 197 4.07 3.22 14.71
C LEU A 197 3.10 3.31 15.90
N MET A 198 3.60 3.36 17.13
CA MET A 198 2.77 3.48 18.32
C MET A 198 2.02 4.81 18.37
N SER A 199 2.72 5.92 18.15
CA SER A 199 2.13 7.27 18.20
C SER A 199 1.08 7.49 17.11
N SER A 200 1.32 7.04 15.87
CA SER A 200 0.33 7.06 14.78
C SER A 200 -0.95 6.28 15.09
N ASN A 201 -0.86 5.25 15.96
CA ASN A 201 -1.98 4.37 16.28
C ASN A 201 -2.52 4.55 17.71
N GLY A 202 -2.02 5.53 18.46
CA GLY A 202 -2.42 5.75 19.86
C GLY A 202 -2.12 4.58 20.80
N ILE A 203 -1.14 3.74 20.47
CA ILE A 203 -0.72 2.60 21.30
C ILE A 203 0.18 3.11 22.41
N ARG A 204 -0.19 2.86 23.67
CA ARG A 204 0.60 3.26 24.85
C ARG A 204 1.51 2.15 25.36
N ASP A 205 1.05 0.90 25.29
CA ASP A 205 1.80 -0.28 25.67
C ASP A 205 1.90 -1.20 24.44
N PRO A 206 3.10 -1.51 23.93
CA PRO A 206 3.24 -2.39 22.76
C PRO A 206 2.68 -3.79 22.99
N LYS A 207 2.55 -4.23 24.25
CA LYS A 207 1.94 -5.53 24.61
C LYS A 207 0.43 -5.54 24.47
N SER A 208 -0.22 -4.38 24.32
CA SER A 208 -1.67 -4.29 24.11
C SER A 208 -2.07 -4.58 22.66
N LEU A 209 -1.12 -4.85 21.76
CA LEU A 209 -1.38 -5.12 20.36
C LEU A 209 -2.22 -6.40 20.19
N GLN A 210 -3.30 -6.31 19.41
CA GLN A 210 -4.22 -7.43 19.22
C GLN A 210 -4.19 -7.95 17.78
N ALA A 211 -4.27 -9.27 17.61
CA ALA A 211 -4.49 -9.87 16.31
C ALA A 211 -5.81 -9.37 15.71
N GLY A 212 -5.81 -9.05 14.41
CA GLY A 212 -6.94 -8.47 13.70
C GLY A 212 -7.13 -6.97 13.91
N GLN A 213 -6.29 -6.32 14.75
CA GLN A 213 -6.24 -4.86 14.79
C GLN A 213 -5.70 -4.33 13.46
N VAL A 214 -6.26 -3.22 12.98
CA VAL A 214 -5.77 -2.53 11.78
C VAL A 214 -4.89 -1.37 12.24
N LEU A 215 -3.63 -1.38 11.80
CA LEU A 215 -2.67 -0.31 12.08
C LEU A 215 -2.46 0.56 10.85
N ASP A 216 -2.35 1.86 11.08
CA ASP A 216 -1.72 2.79 10.16
C ASP A 216 -0.21 2.66 10.26
N VAL A 217 0.41 2.13 9.22
CA VAL A 217 1.87 2.02 9.11
C VAL A 217 2.36 3.11 8.15
N PRO A 218 3.05 4.15 8.64
CA PRO A 218 3.64 5.17 7.78
C PRO A 218 4.83 4.59 7.02
N LEU A 219 4.64 4.25 5.73
CA LEU A 219 5.73 3.77 4.89
C LEU A 219 6.55 4.96 4.40
N ARG A 220 7.87 4.92 4.62
CA ARG A 220 8.79 5.89 4.04
C ARG A 220 8.69 5.85 2.51
N ALA A 221 8.48 7.00 1.91
CA ALA A 221 8.49 7.18 0.47
C ALA A 221 9.84 7.72 -0.01
N CYS A 222 10.19 7.45 -1.26
CA CYS A 222 11.34 8.09 -1.88
C CYS A 222 11.10 9.59 -2.08
N SER A 223 12.15 10.40 -1.86
CA SER A 223 12.15 11.83 -2.16
C SER A 223 12.00 12.06 -3.67
N SER A 224 11.19 13.03 -4.06
CA SER A 224 10.94 13.35 -5.47
C SER A 224 11.12 14.85 -5.73
N SER A 225 11.28 15.22 -7.01
CA SER A 225 11.31 16.62 -7.47
C SER A 225 9.96 17.06 -8.05
N ILE A 226 8.88 16.39 -7.67
CA ILE A 226 7.54 16.64 -8.22
C ILE A 226 7.05 18.01 -7.73
N SER A 227 6.68 18.87 -8.67
CA SER A 227 6.20 20.22 -8.38
C SER A 227 4.80 20.21 -7.75
N ASP A 228 4.54 21.17 -6.86
CA ASP A 228 3.18 21.44 -6.33
C ASP A 228 2.17 21.87 -7.40
N ALA A 229 2.64 22.30 -8.57
CA ALA A 229 1.80 22.59 -9.73
C ALA A 229 1.37 21.31 -10.49
N SER A 230 1.98 20.16 -10.16
CA SER A 230 1.69 18.91 -10.83
C SER A 230 0.31 18.36 -10.48
N ILE A 231 -0.31 17.67 -11.44
CA ILE A 231 -1.56 16.91 -11.21
C ILE A 231 -1.33 15.77 -10.22
N ASP A 232 -0.16 15.12 -10.28
CA ASP A 232 0.26 14.06 -9.35
C ASP A 232 1.14 14.58 -8.21
N ARG A 233 0.97 15.83 -7.80
CA ARG A 233 1.52 16.31 -6.51
C ARG A 233 1.05 15.38 -5.38
N GLY A 234 1.97 15.02 -4.49
CA GLY A 234 1.73 13.99 -3.46
C GLY A 234 1.88 12.54 -3.95
N LEU A 235 2.49 12.33 -5.13
CA LEU A 235 2.90 11.00 -5.57
C LEU A 235 4.02 10.46 -4.66
N HIS A 236 3.63 9.58 -3.75
CA HIS A 236 4.55 8.88 -2.86
C HIS A 236 4.64 7.39 -3.23
N VAL A 237 5.88 6.92 -3.39
CA VAL A 237 6.19 5.52 -3.73
C VAL A 237 7.04 4.94 -2.61
N PRO A 238 6.55 3.91 -1.89
CA PRO A 238 7.33 3.25 -0.85
C PRO A 238 8.36 2.29 -1.45
N ASN A 239 9.37 1.95 -0.66
CA ASN A 239 10.43 1.02 -1.04
C ASN A 239 9.88 -0.32 -1.58
N GLY A 240 10.51 -0.86 -2.63
CA GLY A 240 10.14 -2.15 -3.22
C GLY A 240 8.85 -2.10 -4.07
N SER A 241 8.38 -0.90 -4.42
CA SER A 241 7.23 -0.71 -5.29
C SER A 241 7.54 0.29 -6.40
N TYR A 242 6.64 0.34 -7.38
CA TYR A 242 6.69 1.34 -8.44
C TYR A 242 5.30 1.92 -8.69
N ILE A 243 5.22 2.92 -9.56
CA ILE A 243 3.98 3.54 -10.01
C ILE A 243 4.09 3.96 -11.47
N LEU A 244 2.97 3.88 -12.18
CA LEU A 244 2.82 4.48 -13.49
C LEU A 244 2.07 5.81 -13.32
N THR A 245 2.66 6.89 -13.80
CA THR A 245 2.08 8.24 -13.77
C THR A 245 2.11 8.88 -15.17
N ALA A 246 1.64 10.12 -15.28
CA ALA A 246 1.55 10.87 -16.53
C ALA A 246 0.87 10.04 -17.62
N ASN A 247 -0.33 9.52 -17.32
CA ASN A 247 -1.12 8.66 -18.22
C ASN A 247 -0.39 7.39 -18.70
N ASN A 248 0.40 6.76 -17.83
CA ASN A 248 1.25 5.60 -18.11
C ASN A 248 2.45 5.88 -19.02
N CYS A 249 2.88 7.14 -19.15
CA CYS A 249 4.07 7.50 -19.91
C CYS A 249 5.35 7.55 -19.06
N VAL A 250 5.22 7.59 -17.73
CA VAL A 250 6.36 7.58 -16.82
C VAL A 250 6.16 6.46 -15.80
N LEU A 251 7.20 5.64 -15.62
CA LEU A 251 7.31 4.67 -14.55
C LEU A 251 8.29 5.20 -13.51
N CYS A 252 7.87 5.27 -12.26
CA CYS A 252 8.71 5.69 -11.15
C CYS A 252 8.80 4.56 -10.12
N SER A 253 10.01 4.21 -9.69
CA SER A 253 10.29 3.19 -8.67
C SER A 253 10.99 3.80 -7.47
N CYS A 254 10.83 3.14 -6.31
CA CYS A 254 11.54 3.50 -5.09
C CYS A 254 12.36 2.33 -4.58
N GLY A 255 13.68 2.56 -4.47
CA GLY A 255 14.63 1.62 -3.87
C GLY A 255 15.24 2.18 -2.58
N SER A 256 15.59 1.29 -1.67
CA SER A 256 16.19 1.63 -0.37
C SER A 256 17.67 2.05 -0.42
N SER A 257 18.32 1.95 -1.59
CA SER A 257 19.73 2.33 -1.77
C SER A 257 19.95 3.85 -1.72
N THR A 258 19.13 4.61 -2.46
CA THR A 258 19.25 6.08 -2.59
C THR A 258 18.12 6.82 -1.90
N TRP A 259 16.97 6.17 -1.67
CA TRP A 259 15.72 6.80 -1.26
C TRP A 259 15.30 7.98 -2.17
N GLN A 260 15.76 7.97 -3.42
CA GLN A 260 15.35 8.92 -4.45
C GLN A 260 14.39 8.25 -5.43
N LEU A 261 13.41 9.01 -5.89
CA LEU A 261 12.42 8.52 -6.84
C LEU A 261 13.06 8.40 -8.22
N GLU A 262 13.25 7.18 -8.68
CA GLU A 262 13.88 6.87 -9.96
C GLU A 262 12.80 6.71 -11.01
N CYS A 263 12.80 7.58 -12.03
CA CYS A 263 11.75 7.60 -13.06
C CYS A 263 12.33 7.45 -14.47
N HIS A 264 11.64 6.67 -15.30
CA HIS A 264 11.99 6.44 -16.70
C HIS A 264 10.75 6.49 -17.62
N PRO A 265 10.93 6.80 -18.91
CA PRO A 265 9.85 6.70 -19.89
C PRO A 265 9.30 5.27 -20.00
N ALA A 266 7.98 5.13 -19.88
CA ALA A 266 7.26 3.87 -19.97
C ALA A 266 6.92 3.54 -21.45
N LYS A 267 7.88 2.92 -22.16
CA LYS A 267 7.71 2.60 -23.59
C LYS A 267 6.67 1.49 -23.80
N GLY A 268 5.77 1.68 -24.78
CA GLY A 268 4.82 0.66 -25.23
C GLY A 268 3.65 0.36 -24.29
N LEU A 269 3.45 1.18 -23.25
CA LEU A 269 2.41 0.98 -22.23
C LEU A 269 1.22 1.94 -22.37
N SER A 270 1.42 3.12 -22.96
CA SER A 270 0.35 4.07 -23.27
C SER A 270 -0.23 3.83 -24.65
N SER A 271 -1.55 4.00 -24.78
CA SER A 271 -2.28 4.01 -26.07
C SER A 271 -2.15 5.35 -26.80
N SER A 272 -1.66 6.40 -26.13
CA SER A 272 -1.38 7.72 -26.71
C SER A 272 0.13 7.92 -26.88
N ALA A 273 0.50 8.74 -27.87
CA ALA A 273 1.87 9.20 -28.00
C ALA A 273 2.28 9.96 -26.73
N CYS A 274 3.30 9.45 -26.04
CA CYS A 274 3.83 10.08 -24.85
C CYS A 274 4.57 11.37 -25.22
N PRO A 275 4.32 12.51 -24.55
CA PRO A 275 5.13 13.71 -24.69
C PRO A 275 6.60 13.41 -24.42
N ALA A 276 7.49 14.22 -25.00
CA ALA A 276 8.92 14.12 -24.70
C ALA A 276 9.16 14.38 -23.21
N ALA A 277 9.95 13.52 -22.58
CA ALA A 277 10.39 13.65 -21.19
C ALA A 277 11.90 13.82 -21.19
N THR A 278 12.37 15.06 -21.38
CA THR A 278 13.79 15.41 -21.52
C THR A 278 14.14 16.68 -20.74
N CYS A 279 15.41 16.84 -20.39
CA CYS A 279 16.00 18.04 -19.80
C CYS A 279 17.01 18.59 -20.81
N GLY A 280 16.55 19.40 -21.76
CA GLY A 280 17.34 19.70 -22.97
C GLY A 280 17.58 18.41 -23.76
N ASP A 281 18.85 18.03 -23.90
CA ASP A 281 19.28 16.84 -24.64
C ASP A 281 19.29 15.55 -23.80
N LEU A 282 19.13 15.65 -22.48
CA LEU A 282 19.19 14.49 -21.58
C LEU A 282 17.80 13.87 -21.40
N ALA A 283 17.64 12.58 -21.71
CA ALA A 283 16.39 11.87 -21.48
C ALA A 283 16.10 11.64 -19.98
N LEU A 284 14.83 11.59 -19.61
CA LEU A 284 14.38 11.29 -18.24
C LEU A 284 15.02 10.00 -17.71
N GLY A 285 15.63 10.11 -16.52
CA GLY A 285 16.33 9.04 -15.82
C GLY A 285 17.78 8.83 -16.26
N ASN A 286 18.23 9.47 -17.34
CA ASN A 286 19.64 9.46 -17.72
C ASN A 286 20.42 10.48 -16.89
N SER A 287 21.70 10.18 -16.70
CA SER A 287 22.66 11.06 -16.06
C SER A 287 23.83 11.35 -16.98
N SER A 288 24.40 12.56 -16.91
CA SER A 288 25.69 12.88 -17.51
C SER A 288 26.67 13.32 -16.43
N SER A 289 27.88 12.76 -16.45
CA SER A 289 28.98 13.19 -15.59
C SER A 289 29.86 14.16 -16.37
N ASN A 290 30.09 15.36 -15.83
CA ASN A 290 31.17 16.21 -16.30
C ASN A 290 32.51 15.77 -15.66
N THR A 291 33.62 16.15 -16.28
CA THR A 291 34.98 15.95 -15.74
C THR A 291 35.20 16.57 -14.36
N ASP A 292 34.35 17.52 -13.96
CA ASP A 292 34.45 18.30 -12.72
C ASP A 292 33.61 17.72 -11.57
N CYS A 293 33.59 16.40 -11.39
CA CYS A 293 32.88 15.71 -10.29
C CYS A 293 31.36 15.90 -10.19
N GLY A 294 30.73 16.68 -11.07
CA GLY A 294 29.29 16.90 -11.08
C GLY A 294 28.58 15.85 -11.94
N SER A 295 27.64 15.11 -11.36
CA SER A 295 26.68 14.30 -12.12
C SER A 295 25.38 15.08 -12.25
N LYS A 296 24.88 15.23 -13.48
CA LYS A 296 23.59 15.86 -13.78
C LYS A 296 22.60 14.78 -14.16
N THR A 297 21.48 14.68 -13.46
CA THR A 297 20.44 13.69 -13.73
C THR A 297 19.15 14.39 -14.11
N CYS A 298 18.54 13.98 -15.23
CA CYS A 298 17.22 14.46 -15.60
C CYS A 298 16.17 13.66 -14.81
N VAL A 299 15.48 14.31 -13.88
CA VAL A 299 14.50 13.69 -12.99
C VAL A 299 13.07 14.12 -13.34
N TYR A 300 12.11 13.33 -12.90
CA TYR A 300 10.70 13.61 -13.09
C TYR A 300 10.24 14.71 -12.14
N ALA A 301 9.53 15.71 -12.67
CA ALA A 301 9.02 16.84 -11.92
C ALA A 301 7.49 16.97 -11.93
N GLY A 302 6.78 15.97 -12.47
CA GLY A 302 5.32 15.92 -12.52
C GLY A 302 4.75 15.99 -13.94
N TYR A 303 3.45 16.24 -14.05
CA TYR A 303 2.78 16.49 -15.33
C TYR A 303 1.59 17.44 -15.15
N THR A 304 1.26 18.17 -16.20
CA THR A 304 0.11 19.09 -16.23
C THR A 304 -0.78 18.80 -17.42
N ASN A 305 -2.01 19.28 -17.38
CA ASN A 305 -2.83 19.34 -18.58
C ASN A 305 -2.11 20.18 -19.64
N ALA A 306 -2.24 19.77 -20.89
CA ALA A 306 -1.70 20.56 -22.00
C ALA A 306 -2.60 21.77 -22.23
N THR A 307 -1.97 22.89 -22.56
CA THR A 307 -2.64 24.13 -22.97
C THR A 307 -2.81 24.21 -24.48
N THR A 308 -2.24 23.27 -25.23
CA THR A 308 -2.25 23.22 -26.70
C THR A 308 -3.07 22.04 -27.21
N THR A 309 -3.56 22.14 -28.45
CA THR A 309 -4.38 21.08 -29.09
C THR A 309 -3.58 19.87 -29.58
N THR A 310 -2.25 19.92 -29.53
CA THR A 310 -1.33 18.90 -30.09
C THR A 310 -0.91 17.82 -29.09
N ALA A 311 -1.09 18.03 -27.79
CA ALA A 311 -0.84 17.03 -26.75
C ALA A 311 -1.98 17.06 -25.73
N SER A 312 -2.29 15.93 -25.08
CA SER A 312 -3.32 15.90 -24.01
C SER A 312 -2.78 16.32 -22.65
N PHE A 313 -1.45 16.27 -22.46
CA PHE A 313 -0.74 16.65 -21.23
C PHE A 313 0.73 16.94 -21.52
N ASN A 314 1.42 17.63 -20.60
CA ASN A 314 2.87 17.90 -20.66
C ASN A 314 3.57 17.17 -19.52
N ILE A 315 4.72 16.54 -19.80
CA ILE A 315 5.60 15.95 -18.78
C ILE A 315 6.57 17.04 -18.32
N LEU A 316 6.65 17.25 -17.01
CA LEU A 316 7.61 18.14 -16.39
C LEU A 316 8.85 17.35 -15.97
N THR A 317 10.02 17.91 -16.25
CA THR A 317 11.32 17.35 -15.88
C THR A 317 12.15 18.43 -15.20
N ASN A 318 13.11 18.01 -14.37
CA ASN A 318 14.05 18.91 -13.72
C ASN A 318 15.47 18.34 -13.81
N LEU A 319 16.47 19.20 -13.95
CA LEU A 319 17.87 18.78 -13.96
C LEU A 319 18.44 18.91 -12.55
N THR A 320 18.76 17.78 -11.93
CA THR A 320 19.39 17.76 -10.60
C THR A 320 20.88 17.56 -10.74
N THR A 321 21.66 18.23 -9.89
CA THR A 321 23.11 18.13 -9.86
C THR A 321 23.56 17.51 -8.54
N GLN A 322 24.28 16.40 -8.60
CA GLN A 322 24.92 15.80 -7.45
C GLN A 322 26.44 15.95 -7.55
N SER A 323 27.06 16.43 -6.46
CA SER A 323 28.51 16.37 -6.33
C SER A 323 28.93 14.93 -6.02
N LEU A 324 29.79 14.37 -6.87
CA LEU A 324 30.48 13.11 -6.64
C LEU A 324 31.83 13.31 -5.95
N CYS A 325 32.17 14.55 -5.58
CA CYS A 325 33.40 14.87 -4.86
C CYS A 325 33.18 14.83 -3.34
N ASP A 326 34.19 14.33 -2.62
CA ASP A 326 34.26 14.45 -1.16
C ASP A 326 34.43 15.92 -0.71
N ALA A 327 34.41 16.16 0.59
CA ALA A 327 34.57 17.50 1.16
C ALA A 327 35.93 18.16 0.80
N ALA A 328 36.90 17.38 0.32
CA ALA A 328 38.23 17.83 -0.11
C ALA A 328 38.33 18.01 -1.65
N GLY A 329 37.26 17.74 -2.41
CA GLY A 329 37.22 17.89 -3.87
C GLY A 329 37.81 16.70 -4.64
N ALA A 330 37.97 15.53 -4.00
CA ALA A 330 38.40 14.30 -4.67
C ALA A 330 37.19 13.41 -5.07
N PRO A 331 37.25 12.69 -6.20
CA PRO A 331 36.16 11.79 -6.62
C PRO A 331 35.91 10.69 -5.59
N MET A 332 34.66 10.55 -5.14
CA MET A 332 34.26 9.45 -4.26
C MET A 332 34.28 8.10 -5.02
N PRO A 333 34.73 7.00 -4.40
CA PRO A 333 34.69 5.68 -5.03
C PRO A 333 33.23 5.29 -5.32
N GLN A 334 32.90 5.10 -6.59
CA GLN A 334 31.57 4.61 -6.99
C GLN A 334 31.40 3.14 -6.54
N PRO A 335 30.27 2.76 -5.93
CA PRO A 335 29.92 1.35 -5.82
C PRO A 335 29.68 0.77 -7.22
N SER A 336 30.35 -0.32 -7.54
CA SER A 336 30.21 -1.03 -8.81
C SER A 336 28.79 -1.60 -8.96
N ALA A 337 27.93 -0.87 -9.66
CA ALA A 337 26.58 -1.30 -10.00
C ALA A 337 26.62 -2.30 -11.18
N GLY A 338 26.69 -3.59 -10.85
CA GLY A 338 26.23 -4.66 -11.74
C GLY A 338 24.71 -4.72 -11.69
N PHE A 339 24.04 -4.01 -12.60
CA PHE A 339 22.60 -4.08 -12.79
C PHE A 339 22.27 -5.35 -13.58
N ASP A 340 21.93 -6.44 -12.88
CA ASP A 340 21.43 -7.67 -13.50
C ASP A 340 19.91 -7.74 -13.29
N LEU A 341 19.13 -7.43 -14.33
CA LEU A 341 17.66 -7.49 -14.34
C LEU A 341 17.13 -8.95 -14.33
N ARG A 342 17.80 -9.87 -13.62
CA ARG A 342 17.52 -11.31 -13.68
C ARG A 342 17.53 -12.08 -12.36
N SER A 343 17.68 -11.44 -11.21
CA SER A 343 17.72 -12.16 -9.91
C SER A 343 16.80 -11.57 -8.85
N GLY A 344 15.52 -11.38 -9.20
CA GLY A 344 14.45 -11.02 -8.27
C GLY A 344 13.55 -12.18 -7.84
N VAL A 345 13.97 -13.45 -8.00
CA VAL A 345 13.15 -14.63 -7.69
C VAL A 345 13.97 -15.70 -6.98
N GLN A 346 14.51 -15.44 -5.78
CA GLN A 346 14.95 -16.55 -4.91
C GLN A 346 15.21 -16.18 -3.44
N TRP A 347 14.22 -15.61 -2.74
CA TRP A 347 14.29 -15.52 -1.26
C TRP A 347 13.03 -15.98 -0.53
N ALA A 348 12.06 -16.60 -1.23
CA ALA A 348 10.81 -17.10 -0.63
C ALA A 348 10.71 -18.63 -0.50
N TYR A 349 11.74 -19.42 -0.82
CA TYR A 349 11.65 -20.89 -0.82
C TYR A 349 12.59 -21.65 0.14
N LEU A 350 13.37 -20.97 0.98
CA LEU A 350 14.28 -21.65 1.93
C LEU A 350 13.89 -21.55 3.41
N ALA A 351 12.80 -20.88 3.76
CA ALA A 351 12.32 -20.82 5.16
C ALA A 351 11.24 -21.86 5.51
N VAL A 352 10.75 -22.66 4.55
CA VAL A 352 9.66 -23.64 4.77
C VAL A 352 10.15 -25.10 4.84
N LEU A 353 11.45 -25.36 4.62
CA LEU A 353 12.01 -26.72 4.72
C LEU A 353 12.79 -26.99 6.01
N SER A 354 13.06 -25.99 6.85
CA SER A 354 13.82 -26.19 8.11
C SER A 354 12.95 -26.49 9.35
N VAL A 355 11.62 -26.37 9.25
CA VAL A 355 10.70 -26.67 10.37
C VAL A 355 10.00 -28.03 10.20
N CYS A 356 10.02 -28.61 8.99
CA CYS A 356 9.43 -29.93 8.73
C CYS A 356 10.39 -31.11 8.86
N PHE A 357 11.69 -30.89 9.14
CA PHE A 357 12.67 -31.98 9.28
C PHE A 357 12.95 -32.40 10.74
N ASN A 358 12.42 -31.70 11.74
CA ASN A 358 12.63 -32.01 13.17
C ASN A 358 11.43 -32.67 13.87
N MET A 359 10.42 -33.11 13.12
CA MET A 359 9.25 -33.85 13.65
C MET A 359 9.08 -35.25 13.05
N ALA A 360 10.09 -35.78 12.36
CA ALA A 360 10.07 -37.12 11.76
C ALA A 360 11.16 -38.08 12.30
N LEU A 361 11.95 -37.66 13.31
CA LEU A 361 13.07 -38.45 13.84
C LEU A 361 13.03 -38.70 15.36
N VAL A 362 11.94 -38.33 16.05
CA VAL A 362 11.72 -38.63 17.49
C VAL A 362 10.56 -39.61 17.70
N GLY A 363 10.16 -40.34 16.64
CA GLY A 363 9.07 -41.32 16.66
C GLY A 363 9.51 -42.78 16.50
N VAL A 364 10.79 -43.09 16.73
CA VAL A 364 11.29 -44.47 16.84
C VAL A 364 12.36 -44.48 17.94
N VAL A 365 12.23 -45.42 18.88
CA VAL A 365 12.97 -45.57 20.14
C VAL A 365 12.35 -44.82 21.33
N LEU A 366 11.18 -45.29 21.79
CA LEU A 366 10.98 -45.94 23.10
C LEU A 366 9.59 -46.59 23.15
#